data_AF-A0A924UH16-F1
#
_entry.id   AF-A0A924UH16-F1
#
_cell.length_a   1.000
_cell.length_b   1.000
_cell.length_c   1.000
_cell.angle_alpha   90.00
_cell.angle_beta   90.00
_cell.angle_gamma   90.00
#
_symmetry.space_group_name_H-M   'P 1'
#
loop_
_entity.id
_entity.type
_entity.pdbx_description
1 polymer ?
#
loop_
_entity_poly.entity_id
_entity_poly.type
_entity_poly.pdbx_seq_one_letter_code
_entity_poly.pdbx_strand_id
1 'polypeptide(L)'
;MNTSGFSTVLTAQIKHFNGGLFKDANALPLDTVQLSLLIEAAGRDRREVEPSIFGTLLERALSPKERHKLGAPYTPRAYVERHVAPALIEPLRADWALVQLAALQLNREGRLDEARAAMRAFHRQLCDILVRDPACGSGNFLYVALELMKRLEGARTIRHAAHHPARHGRGHPRPNRPPLSTPATKRRTTAAGNVDHAWPCPGRRRRPFCRLTLCEG
;
A
#
# COMPACT_ATOMS: atom_id res chain seq x y z
N MET A 1 -21.85 0.58 -1.94
CA MET A 1 -22.58 1.86 -1.82
C MET A 1 -22.37 2.42 -0.42
N ASN A 2 -22.69 3.70 -0.21
CA ASN A 2 -22.63 4.33 1.12
C ASN A 2 -23.70 3.79 2.10
N THR A 3 -24.58 2.90 1.62
CA THR A 3 -25.44 2.04 2.41
C THR A 3 -25.20 0.58 2.05
N SER A 4 -25.26 -0.31 3.04
CA SER A 4 -25.37 -1.75 2.80
C SER A 4 -26.84 -2.16 2.71
N GLY A 5 -27.15 -3.14 1.88
CA GLY A 5 -28.48 -3.74 1.85
C GLY A 5 -28.68 -4.71 0.70
N PHE A 6 -29.80 -5.43 0.76
CA PHE A 6 -30.25 -6.25 -0.35
C PHE A 6 -30.88 -5.37 -1.42
N SER A 7 -30.38 -5.44 -2.65
CA SER A 7 -31.04 -4.84 -3.79
C SER A 7 -32.02 -5.83 -4.40
N THR A 8 -33.30 -5.48 -4.41
CA THR A 8 -34.38 -6.27 -5.04
C THR A 8 -34.24 -6.28 -6.57
N VAL A 9 -33.70 -5.21 -7.15
CA VAL A 9 -33.47 -5.10 -8.60
C VAL A 9 -32.31 -5.99 -9.06
N LEU A 10 -31.22 -6.04 -8.30
CA LEU A 10 -30.06 -6.87 -8.62
C LEU A 10 -30.16 -8.28 -8.03
N THR A 11 -31.16 -8.54 -7.20
CA THR A 11 -31.33 -9.78 -6.42
C THR A 11 -30.04 -10.16 -5.69
N ALA A 12 -29.35 -9.17 -5.11
CA ALA A 12 -28.02 -9.36 -4.54
C ALA A 12 -27.78 -8.47 -3.31
N GLN A 13 -26.95 -8.97 -2.40
CA GLN A 13 -26.43 -8.19 -1.27
C GLN A 13 -25.34 -7.23 -1.75
N ILE A 14 -25.62 -5.92 -1.67
CA ILE A 14 -24.64 -4.88 -2.01
C ILE A 14 -23.82 -4.57 -0.76
N LYS A 15 -22.50 -4.72 -0.89
CA LYS A 15 -21.57 -4.37 0.19
C LYS A 15 -21.57 -2.87 0.43
N HIS A 16 -21.41 -2.51 1.70
CA HIS A 16 -21.07 -1.15 2.07
C HIS A 16 -19.65 -0.84 1.57
N PHE A 17 -19.53 0.25 0.82
CA PHE A 17 -18.26 0.82 0.38
C PHE A 17 -18.20 2.22 0.98
N ASN A 18 -17.30 2.43 1.94
CA ASN A 18 -17.04 3.76 2.51
C ASN A 18 -16.45 4.70 1.43
N GLY A 19 -16.58 6.01 1.66
CA GLY A 19 -15.88 7.05 0.89
C GLY A 19 -16.82 8.03 0.16
N GLY A 20 -16.22 8.93 -0.62
CA GLY A 20 -16.96 9.94 -1.38
C GLY A 20 -17.56 9.44 -2.70
N LEU A 21 -17.11 8.29 -3.22
CA LEU A 21 -17.45 7.82 -4.57
C LEU A 21 -18.94 7.54 -4.79
N PHE A 22 -19.64 7.03 -3.78
CA PHE A 22 -21.08 6.73 -3.85
C PHE A 22 -21.91 7.68 -2.99
N LYS A 23 -21.40 8.89 -2.72
CA LYS A 23 -22.17 9.93 -2.00
C LYS A 23 -23.41 10.32 -2.79
N ASP A 24 -23.23 10.53 -4.09
CA ASP A 24 -24.29 10.86 -5.03
C ASP A 24 -24.42 9.71 -6.05
N ALA A 25 -25.25 8.72 -5.73
CA ALA A 25 -25.43 7.51 -6.54
C ALA A 25 -26.47 7.71 -7.68
N ASN A 26 -26.42 8.85 -8.37
CA ASN A 26 -27.32 9.11 -9.49
C ASN A 26 -26.86 8.33 -10.73
N ALA A 27 -27.77 7.56 -11.33
CA ALA A 27 -27.48 6.85 -12.56
C ALA A 27 -27.64 7.79 -13.77
N LEU A 28 -26.72 7.72 -14.73
CA LEU A 28 -26.90 8.38 -16.01
C LEU A 28 -28.05 7.71 -16.78
N PRO A 29 -28.91 8.47 -17.48
CA PRO A 29 -29.88 7.87 -18.37
C PRO A 29 -29.14 7.19 -19.52
N LEU A 30 -29.41 5.91 -19.73
CA LEU A 30 -28.80 5.11 -20.81
C LEU A 30 -29.89 4.59 -21.74
N ASP A 31 -29.62 4.64 -23.04
CA ASP A 31 -30.45 3.95 -24.03
C ASP A 31 -30.12 2.45 -24.09
N THR A 32 -30.90 1.69 -24.85
CA THR A 32 -30.76 0.23 -24.98
C THR A 32 -29.39 -0.19 -25.54
N VAL A 33 -28.82 0.59 -26.44
CA VAL A 33 -27.51 0.30 -27.06
C VAL A 33 -26.40 0.54 -26.04
N GLN A 34 -26.44 1.68 -25.34
CA GLN A 34 -25.50 2.02 -24.27
C GLN A 34 -25.55 1.03 -23.11
N LEU A 35 -26.75 0.57 -22.73
CA LEU A 35 -26.93 -0.44 -21.70
C LEU A 35 -26.30 -1.78 -22.11
N SER A 36 -26.47 -2.17 -23.38
CA SER A 36 -25.86 -3.40 -23.92
C SER A 36 -24.33 -3.34 -23.87
N LEU A 37 -23.73 -2.20 -24.26
CA LEU A 37 -22.29 -1.95 -24.17
C LEU A 37 -21.78 -1.98 -22.71
N LEU A 38 -22.55 -1.41 -21.77
CA LEU A 38 -22.20 -1.42 -20.36
C LEU A 38 -22.19 -2.84 -19.78
N ILE A 39 -23.17 -3.67 -20.14
CA ILE A 39 -23.23 -5.08 -19.73
C ILE A 39 -22.03 -5.85 -20.27
N GLU A 40 -21.68 -5.66 -21.54
CA GLU A 40 -20.48 -6.29 -22.12
C GLU A 40 -19.20 -5.86 -21.39
N ALA A 41 -19.04 -4.55 -21.14
CA ALA A 41 -17.89 -4.01 -20.43
C ALA A 41 -17.82 -4.49 -18.96
N ALA A 42 -18.97 -4.73 -18.32
CA ALA A 42 -19.06 -5.25 -16.96
C ALA A 42 -18.69 -6.73 -16.87
N GLY A 43 -18.85 -7.49 -17.95
CA GLY A 43 -18.43 -8.90 -18.05
C GLY A 43 -16.91 -9.11 -18.18
N ARG A 44 -16.12 -8.05 -18.37
CA ARG A 44 -14.66 -8.12 -18.49
C ARG A 44 -14.00 -8.23 -17.11
N ASP A 45 -12.97 -9.08 -16.99
CA ASP A 45 -12.16 -9.17 -15.78
C ASP A 45 -11.32 -7.90 -15.60
N ARG A 46 -11.49 -7.22 -14.47
CA ARG A 46 -10.79 -5.96 -14.15
C ARG A 46 -9.71 -6.12 -13.06
N ARG A 47 -9.39 -7.35 -12.67
CA ARG A 47 -8.42 -7.63 -11.58
C ARG A 47 -7.02 -7.09 -11.85
N GLU A 48 -6.60 -7.07 -13.12
CA GLU A 48 -5.25 -6.66 -13.54
C GLU A 48 -5.25 -5.36 -14.34
N VAL A 49 -6.33 -4.56 -14.23
CA VAL A 49 -6.39 -3.26 -14.90
C VAL A 49 -5.31 -2.35 -14.32
N GLU A 50 -4.34 -2.01 -15.17
CA GLU A 50 -3.32 -1.04 -14.84
C GLU A 50 -3.98 0.36 -14.85
N PRO A 51 -4.02 1.09 -13.71
CA PRO A 51 -4.79 2.33 -13.59
C PRO A 51 -4.35 3.48 -14.51
N SER A 52 -3.16 3.41 -15.11
CA SER A 52 -2.74 4.42 -16.07
C SER A 52 -3.59 4.42 -17.35
N ILE A 53 -4.35 3.33 -17.62
CA ILE A 53 -5.36 3.27 -18.68
C ILE A 53 -6.43 4.37 -18.55
N PHE A 54 -6.74 4.80 -17.32
CA PHE A 54 -7.77 5.81 -17.08
C PHE A 54 -7.38 7.17 -17.66
N GLY A 55 -6.09 7.47 -17.75
CA GLY A 55 -5.60 8.66 -18.44
C GLY A 55 -5.96 8.63 -19.92
N THR A 56 -5.65 7.52 -20.60
CA THR A 56 -5.98 7.34 -22.02
C THR A 56 -7.49 7.31 -22.26
N LEU A 57 -8.27 6.69 -21.37
CA LEU A 57 -9.73 6.70 -21.46
C LEU A 57 -10.30 8.11 -21.34
N LEU A 58 -9.80 8.90 -20.38
CA LEU A 58 -10.22 10.29 -20.18
C LEU A 58 -9.91 11.13 -21.42
N GLU A 59 -8.71 11.02 -21.98
CA GLU A 59 -8.32 11.76 -23.19
C GLU A 59 -9.18 11.41 -24.41
N ARG A 60 -9.58 10.15 -24.54
CA ARG A 60 -10.43 9.70 -25.65
C ARG A 60 -11.89 10.11 -25.47
N ALA A 61 -12.36 10.27 -24.24
CA ALA A 61 -13.71 10.71 -23.94
C ALA A 61 -13.92 12.23 -24.16
N LEU A 62 -12.83 13.01 -24.24
CA LEU A 62 -12.88 14.47 -24.40
C LEU A 62 -12.77 14.90 -25.88
N SER A 63 -13.56 15.91 -26.26
CA SER A 63 -13.42 16.57 -27.55
C SER A 63 -12.06 17.29 -27.69
N PRO A 64 -11.55 17.56 -28.91
CA PRO A 64 -10.28 18.25 -29.10
C PRO A 64 -10.19 19.63 -28.41
N LYS A 65 -11.32 20.36 -28.34
CA LYS A 65 -11.41 21.68 -27.70
C LYS A 65 -11.37 21.57 -26.16
N GLU A 66 -12.04 20.58 -25.59
CA GLU A 66 -12.00 20.31 -24.14
C GLU A 66 -10.62 19.83 -23.71
N ARG A 67 -9.98 18.99 -24.52
CA ARG A 67 -8.62 18.50 -24.29
C ARG A 67 -7.60 19.64 -24.20
N HIS A 68 -7.68 20.61 -25.12
CA HIS A 68 -6.79 21.78 -25.11
C HIS A 68 -7.06 22.70 -23.90
N LYS A 69 -8.30 22.76 -23.42
CA LYS A 69 -8.69 23.60 -22.27
C LYS A 69 -8.25 23.02 -20.92
N LEU A 70 -8.06 21.70 -20.84
CA LEU A 70 -7.59 21.00 -19.64
C LEU A 70 -6.08 21.14 -19.37
N GLY A 71 -5.32 21.73 -20.28
CA GLY A 71 -3.99 22.29 -19.98
C GLY A 71 -2.84 21.31 -19.71
N ALA A 72 -3.09 20.00 -19.65
CA ALA A 72 -2.01 19.00 -19.57
C ALA A 72 -2.47 17.66 -20.20
N PRO A 73 -1.81 17.20 -21.27
CA PRO A 73 -1.96 15.82 -21.75
C PRO A 73 -1.62 14.83 -20.64
N TYR A 74 -2.22 13.64 -20.73
CA TYR A 74 -1.88 12.51 -19.88
C TYR A 74 -0.37 12.26 -19.91
N THR A 75 0.25 12.23 -18.73
CA THR A 75 1.69 11.91 -18.61
C THR A 75 1.86 10.40 -18.51
N PRO A 76 2.56 9.74 -19.45
CA PRO A 76 2.75 8.30 -19.41
C PRO A 76 3.55 7.84 -18.19
N ARG A 77 3.29 6.61 -17.74
CA ARG A 77 3.95 6.00 -16.58
C ARG A 77 5.47 6.17 -16.58
N ALA A 78 6.14 5.87 -17.69
CA ALA A 78 7.61 5.93 -17.77
C ALA A 78 8.16 7.34 -17.47
N TYR A 79 7.41 8.39 -17.83
CA TYR A 79 7.79 9.77 -17.55
C TYR A 79 7.58 10.09 -16.06
N VAL A 80 6.47 9.65 -15.49
CA VAL A 80 6.23 9.77 -14.04
C VAL A 80 7.34 9.06 -13.24
N GLU A 81 7.69 7.83 -13.61
CA GLU A 81 8.73 7.06 -12.92
C GLU A 81 10.09 7.76 -12.96
N ARG A 82 10.46 8.44 -14.06
CA ARG A 82 11.69 9.25 -14.15
C ARG A 82 11.76 10.39 -13.14
N HIS A 83 10.62 10.90 -12.66
CA HIS A 83 10.57 11.94 -11.65
C HIS A 83 10.47 11.33 -10.25
N VAL A 84 9.55 10.38 -10.07
CA VAL A 84 9.26 9.77 -8.77
C VAL A 84 10.42 8.91 -8.26
N ALA A 85 11.10 8.17 -9.13
CA ALA A 85 12.19 7.29 -8.73
C ALA A 85 13.33 8.05 -8.02
N PRO A 86 13.99 9.06 -8.64
CA PRO A 86 15.06 9.78 -7.99
C PRO A 86 14.59 10.70 -6.86
N ALA A 87 13.40 11.30 -6.97
CA ALA A 87 12.94 12.28 -5.99
C ALA A 87 12.39 11.64 -4.69
N LEU A 88 11.87 10.41 -4.78
CA LEU A 88 11.16 9.77 -3.67
C LEU A 88 11.71 8.37 -3.36
N ILE A 89 11.77 7.49 -4.35
CA ILE A 89 12.00 6.07 -4.10
C ILE A 89 13.46 5.75 -3.79
N GLU A 90 14.40 6.36 -4.52
CA GLU A 90 15.84 6.15 -4.31
C GLU A 90 16.31 6.61 -2.93
N PRO A 91 15.97 7.83 -2.44
CA PRO A 91 16.29 8.24 -1.08
C PRO A 91 15.71 7.29 -0.02
N LEU A 92 14.44 6.89 -0.15
CA LEU A 92 13.80 5.97 0.79
C LEU A 92 14.43 4.59 0.79
N ARG A 93 14.91 4.11 -0.36
CA ARG A 93 15.66 2.85 -0.46
C ARG A 93 17.01 2.95 0.24
N ALA A 94 17.71 4.06 0.09
CA ALA A 94 18.97 4.30 0.78
C ALA A 94 18.78 4.35 2.31
N ASP A 95 17.80 5.11 2.79
CA ASP A 95 17.43 5.17 4.21
C ASP A 95 17.06 3.78 4.74
N TRP A 96 16.29 3.02 3.97
CA TRP A 96 15.91 1.66 4.34
C TRP A 96 17.13 0.74 4.48
N ALA A 97 18.09 0.81 3.55
CA ALA A 97 19.30 0.02 3.62
C ALA A 97 20.11 0.32 4.90
N LEU A 98 20.19 1.58 5.32
CA LEU A 98 20.83 1.98 6.57
C LEU A 98 20.11 1.41 7.80
N VAL A 99 18.77 1.50 7.82
CA VAL A 99 17.95 0.92 8.90
C VAL A 99 18.15 -0.59 8.99
N GLN A 100 18.24 -1.27 7.84
CA GLN A 100 18.48 -2.71 7.77
C GLN A 100 19.85 -3.10 8.36
N LEU A 101 20.90 -2.35 8.01
CA LEU A 101 22.23 -2.57 8.58
C LEU A 101 22.24 -2.36 10.10
N ALA A 102 21.61 -1.28 10.58
CA ALA A 102 21.49 -1.01 12.01
C ALA A 102 20.68 -2.09 12.75
N ALA A 103 19.56 -2.53 12.17
CA ALA A 103 18.74 -3.59 12.74
C ALA A 103 19.47 -4.94 12.80
N LEU A 104 20.24 -5.28 11.76
CA LEU A 104 21.09 -6.47 11.73
C LEU A 104 22.16 -6.43 12.83
N GLN A 105 22.80 -5.27 13.04
CA GLN A 105 23.79 -5.10 14.08
C GLN A 105 23.17 -5.27 15.48
N LEU A 106 22.04 -4.60 15.74
CA LEU A 106 21.29 -4.76 16.99
C LEU A 106 20.85 -6.20 17.23
N ASN A 107 20.44 -6.91 16.18
CA ASN A 107 20.07 -8.32 16.25
C ASN A 107 21.28 -9.20 16.65
N ARG A 108 22.48 -8.93 16.14
CA ARG A 108 23.72 -9.63 16.52
C ARG A 108 24.11 -9.38 17.97
N GLU A 109 23.81 -8.20 18.50
CA GLU A 109 24.00 -7.82 19.91
C GLU A 109 22.90 -8.37 20.84
N GLY A 110 21.97 -9.19 20.32
CA GLY A 110 20.84 -9.73 21.09
C GLY A 110 19.71 -8.73 21.36
N ARG A 111 19.79 -7.51 20.83
CA ARG A 111 18.86 -6.40 21.06
C ARG A 111 17.70 -6.39 20.06
N LEU A 112 16.97 -7.51 20.02
CA LEU A 112 15.89 -7.75 19.05
C LEU A 112 14.78 -6.69 19.09
N ASP A 113 14.41 -6.20 20.26
CA ASP A 113 13.31 -5.24 20.39
C ASP A 113 13.69 -3.85 19.86
N GLU A 114 14.97 -3.46 20.00
CA GLU A 114 15.50 -2.23 19.43
C GLU A 114 15.63 -2.33 17.90
N ALA A 115 16.06 -3.49 17.38
CA ALA A 115 16.07 -3.75 15.94
C ALA A 115 14.66 -3.61 15.35
N ARG A 116 13.65 -4.21 15.98
CA ARG A 116 12.24 -4.06 15.57
C ARG A 116 11.74 -2.63 15.72
N ALA A 117 12.14 -1.92 16.77
CA ALA A 117 11.76 -0.53 16.98
C ALA A 117 12.30 0.39 15.87
N ALA A 118 13.54 0.17 15.43
CA ALA A 118 14.15 0.89 14.30
C ALA A 118 13.36 0.66 13.00
N MET A 119 13.04 -0.60 12.69
CA MET A 119 12.24 -0.94 11.50
C MET A 119 10.82 -0.36 11.55
N ARG A 120 10.16 -0.40 12.72
CA ARG A 120 8.84 0.24 12.92
C ARG A 120 8.91 1.76 12.81
N ALA A 121 10.00 2.38 13.27
CA ALA A 121 10.19 3.82 13.14
C ALA A 121 10.27 4.22 11.66
N PHE A 122 11.03 3.46 10.85
CA PHE A 122 11.07 3.68 9.40
C PHE A 122 9.71 3.46 8.73
N HIS A 123 8.99 2.38 9.09
CA HIS A 123 7.63 2.17 8.57
C HIS A 123 6.71 3.34 8.91
N ARG A 124 6.74 3.88 10.13
CA ARG A 124 5.94 5.06 10.48
C ARG A 124 6.31 6.27 9.64
N GLN A 125 7.62 6.51 9.46
CA GLN A 125 8.09 7.57 8.57
C GLN A 125 7.53 7.40 7.14
N LEU A 126 7.51 6.17 6.59
CA LEU A 126 6.88 5.91 5.29
C LEU A 126 5.38 6.24 5.27
N CYS A 127 4.65 5.94 6.34
CA CYS A 127 3.22 6.28 6.44
C CYS A 127 2.94 7.78 6.54
N ASP A 128 3.90 8.55 7.04
CA ASP A 128 3.76 10.00 7.23
C ASP A 128 4.13 10.80 5.96
N ILE A 129 4.64 10.15 4.91
CA ILE A 129 4.99 10.80 3.65
C ILE A 129 3.72 11.25 2.91
N LEU A 130 3.68 12.52 2.57
CA LEU A 130 2.63 13.13 1.77
C LEU A 130 3.19 13.53 0.40
N VAL A 131 2.73 12.85 -0.65
CA VAL A 131 2.98 13.23 -2.04
C VAL A 131 1.86 14.15 -2.50
N ARG A 132 2.20 15.33 -3.00
CA ARG A 132 1.23 16.32 -3.49
C ARG A 132 1.51 16.68 -4.93
N ASP A 133 0.46 16.61 -5.74
CA ASP A 133 0.46 17.04 -7.13
C ASP A 133 -0.72 18.02 -7.32
N PRO A 134 -0.45 19.34 -7.42
CA PRO A 134 -1.50 20.35 -7.56
C PRO A 134 -2.20 20.32 -8.93
N ALA A 135 -1.67 19.58 -9.91
CA ALA A 135 -2.21 19.44 -11.26
C ALA A 135 -2.37 17.96 -11.65
N CYS A 136 -2.89 17.15 -10.72
CA CYS A 136 -2.83 15.68 -10.83
C CYS A 136 -3.61 15.07 -12.00
N GLY A 137 -4.49 15.82 -12.66
CA GLY A 137 -5.29 15.33 -13.79
C GLY A 137 -6.01 14.02 -13.46
N SER A 138 -5.76 12.97 -14.25
CA SER A 138 -6.28 11.60 -14.02
C SER A 138 -5.70 10.88 -12.79
N GLY A 139 -4.76 11.49 -12.08
CA GLY A 139 -4.14 10.97 -10.86
C GLY A 139 -2.96 10.03 -11.10
N ASN A 140 -2.44 9.94 -12.34
CA ASN A 140 -1.40 8.95 -12.68
C ASN A 140 -0.12 9.14 -11.85
N PHE A 141 0.30 10.38 -11.60
CA PHE A 141 1.48 10.66 -10.76
C PHE A 141 1.32 10.10 -9.35
N LEU A 142 0.19 10.42 -8.71
CA LEU A 142 -0.14 9.96 -7.36
C LEU A 142 -0.27 8.44 -7.29
N TYR A 143 -0.87 7.83 -8.31
CA TYR A 143 -1.00 6.38 -8.40
C TYR A 143 0.37 5.69 -8.48
N VAL A 144 1.23 6.10 -9.42
CA VAL A 144 2.57 5.49 -9.60
C VAL A 144 3.42 5.71 -8.35
N ALA A 145 3.37 6.90 -7.73
CA ALA A 145 4.07 7.15 -6.48
C ALA A 145 3.59 6.22 -5.35
N LEU A 146 2.28 6.09 -5.17
CA LEU A 146 1.70 5.17 -4.19
C LEU A 146 2.12 3.73 -4.46
N GLU A 147 2.04 3.27 -5.71
CA GLU A 147 2.41 1.92 -6.10
C GLU A 147 3.88 1.63 -5.79
N LEU A 148 4.79 2.53 -6.17
CA LEU A 148 6.22 2.37 -5.91
C LEU A 148 6.53 2.37 -4.41
N MET A 149 5.85 3.22 -3.62
CA MET A 149 5.95 3.21 -2.16
C MET A 149 5.41 1.90 -1.56
N LYS A 150 4.29 1.38 -2.08
CA LYS A 150 3.73 0.09 -1.64
C LYS A 150 4.61 -1.10 -2.03
N ARG A 151 5.30 -1.05 -3.17
CA ARG A 151 6.33 -2.03 -3.52
C ARG A 151 7.53 -1.95 -2.58
N LEU A 152 7.94 -0.75 -2.15
CA LEU A 152 8.97 -0.58 -1.13
C LEU A 152 8.52 -1.16 0.23
N GLU A 153 7.31 -0.83 0.69
CA GLU A 153 6.72 -1.36 1.93
C GLU A 153 6.54 -2.89 1.89
N GLY A 154 6.17 -3.43 0.72
CA GLY A 154 5.97 -4.85 0.48
C GLY A 154 7.27 -5.64 0.34
N ALA A 155 8.42 -4.97 0.12
CA ALA A 155 9.71 -5.63 0.18
C ALA A 155 9.82 -6.33 1.52
N ARG A 156 10.14 -7.64 1.46
CA ARG A 156 9.86 -8.74 2.42
C ARG A 156 10.23 -8.51 3.89
N THR A 157 10.78 -7.35 4.25
CA THR A 157 11.36 -7.08 5.55
C THR A 157 10.61 -5.99 6.34
N ILE A 158 9.92 -5.04 5.69
CA ILE A 158 9.18 -3.97 6.39
C ILE A 158 7.88 -4.51 7.03
N ARG A 159 7.13 -5.34 6.29
CA ARG A 159 5.80 -5.83 6.71
C ARG A 159 5.83 -6.74 7.94
N HIS A 160 6.85 -7.60 8.07
CA HIS A 160 6.99 -8.50 9.22
C HIS A 160 7.33 -7.76 10.52
N ALA A 161 8.07 -6.66 10.44
CA ALA A 161 8.40 -5.84 11.62
C ALA A 161 7.22 -5.02 12.15
N ALA A 162 6.28 -4.64 11.26
CA ALA A 162 5.08 -3.89 11.62
C ALA A 162 3.98 -4.76 12.26
N HIS A 163 3.86 -6.04 11.86
CA HIS A 163 2.79 -6.94 12.31
C HIS A 163 3.14 -7.85 13.49
N HIS A 164 4.33 -7.73 14.10
CA HIS A 164 4.63 -8.47 15.32
C HIS A 164 4.27 -7.62 16.55
N PRO A 165 3.11 -7.84 17.20
CA PRO A 165 2.89 -7.26 18.52
C PRO A 165 3.95 -7.83 19.45
N ALA A 166 4.57 -6.96 20.25
CA ALA A 166 5.35 -7.38 21.41
C ALA A 166 4.43 -8.30 22.23
N ARG A 167 4.79 -9.58 22.33
CA ARG A 167 4.07 -10.54 23.17
C ARG A 167 4.37 -10.19 24.63
N HIS A 168 3.72 -9.16 25.16
CA HIS A 168 3.57 -9.03 26.59
C HIS A 168 2.55 -10.07 27.04
N GLY A 169 3.02 -10.99 27.89
CA GLY A 169 2.22 -12.07 28.45
C GLY A 169 0.98 -11.55 29.15
N ARG A 170 -0.18 -11.98 28.66
CA ARG A 170 -1.42 -12.20 29.41
C ARG A 170 -2.31 -13.05 28.52
N GLY A 171 -2.39 -14.34 28.82
CA GLY A 171 -3.22 -15.29 28.10
C GLY A 171 -4.70 -14.99 28.36
N HIS A 172 -5.41 -14.57 27.32
CA HIS A 172 -6.86 -14.70 27.27
C HIS A 172 -7.23 -15.94 26.45
N PRO A 173 -8.12 -16.81 26.96
CA PRO A 173 -8.51 -18.02 26.25
C PRO A 173 -9.35 -17.67 25.02
N ARG A 174 -9.02 -18.27 23.88
CA ARG A 174 -9.84 -18.20 22.66
C ARG A 174 -11.09 -19.09 22.85
N PRO A 175 -12.27 -18.68 22.36
CA PRO A 175 -13.45 -19.56 22.36
C PRO A 175 -13.24 -20.75 21.42
N ASN A 176 -13.61 -21.93 21.93
CA ASN A 176 -13.49 -23.25 21.32
C ASN A 176 -14.14 -23.32 19.93
N ARG A 177 -13.40 -23.81 18.93
CA ARG A 177 -13.95 -24.36 17.69
C ARG A 177 -13.84 -25.89 17.78
N PRO A 178 -14.91 -26.67 17.60
CA PRO A 178 -14.84 -28.13 17.75
C PRO A 178 -13.98 -28.75 16.63
N PRO A 179 -13.11 -29.73 16.95
CA PRO A 179 -12.28 -30.40 15.94
C PRO A 179 -13.05 -31.50 15.22
N LEU A 180 -12.88 -31.60 13.90
CA LEU A 180 -13.19 -32.83 13.17
C LEU A 180 -12.15 -33.91 13.50
N SER A 181 -12.64 -35.13 13.63
CA SER A 181 -11.97 -36.34 14.12
C SER A 181 -10.81 -36.85 13.25
N THR A 182 -9.78 -37.28 13.98
CA THR A 182 -8.57 -38.14 13.81
C THR A 182 -8.57 -39.28 12.75
N PRO A 183 -7.41 -39.90 12.37
CA PRO A 183 -6.46 -40.55 13.31
C PRO A 183 -4.94 -40.36 13.11
N ALA A 184 -4.26 -40.75 14.19
CA ALA A 184 -2.89 -40.55 14.61
C ALA A 184 -1.81 -41.27 13.79
N THR A 185 -0.58 -40.73 13.83
CA THR A 185 0.65 -41.54 13.88
C THR A 185 1.70 -40.82 14.73
N LYS A 186 2.19 -41.50 15.77
CA LYS A 186 3.21 -41.03 16.73
C LYS A 186 4.62 -41.08 16.12
N ARG A 187 5.49 -40.13 16.47
CA ARG A 187 6.89 -40.40 16.88
C ARG A 187 7.53 -39.20 17.61
N ARG A 188 8.18 -39.56 18.73
CA ARG A 188 9.11 -38.88 19.66
C ARG A 188 10.39 -38.36 18.92
N THR A 189 11.30 -37.47 19.37
CA THR A 189 11.69 -36.89 20.69
C THR A 189 12.77 -35.79 20.52
N THR A 190 12.90 -34.92 21.54
CA THR A 190 14.11 -34.32 22.21
C THR A 190 15.04 -33.25 21.58
N ALA A 191 15.09 -32.10 22.30
CA ALA A 191 16.24 -31.36 22.90
C ALA A 191 17.43 -30.90 22.02
N ALA A 192 18.25 -29.90 22.35
CA ALA A 192 18.37 -28.81 23.33
C ALA A 192 19.61 -28.00 22.88
N GLY A 193 19.84 -26.77 23.36
CA GLY A 193 21.19 -26.18 23.29
C GLY A 193 21.23 -24.65 23.16
N ASN A 194 21.46 -24.00 24.29
CA ASN A 194 21.69 -22.57 24.50
C ASN A 194 23.20 -22.28 24.52
N VAL A 195 23.66 -21.09 24.12
CA VAL A 195 24.76 -20.39 24.83
C VAL A 195 24.82 -18.89 24.48
N ASP A 196 24.91 -18.11 25.56
CA ASP A 196 25.11 -16.67 25.68
C ASP A 196 26.49 -16.19 25.22
N HIS A 197 26.62 -14.92 24.86
CA HIS A 197 27.70 -14.03 25.33
C HIS A 197 27.38 -12.54 25.04
N ALA A 198 27.58 -11.71 26.06
CA ALA A 198 27.34 -10.27 26.10
C ALA A 198 28.63 -9.45 25.93
N TRP A 199 28.59 -8.27 25.30
CA TRP A 199 29.35 -7.04 25.66
C TRP A 199 28.87 -5.80 24.83
N PRO A 200 29.03 -4.52 25.27
CA PRO A 200 28.10 -3.40 25.02
C PRO A 200 28.64 -2.16 24.26
N CYS A 201 27.72 -1.20 24.02
CA CYS A 201 27.90 0.28 23.91
C CYS A 201 28.61 0.89 22.66
N PRO A 202 28.59 2.23 22.40
CA PRO A 202 27.50 3.24 22.42
C PRO A 202 27.57 4.30 21.26
N GLY A 203 26.43 4.95 20.93
CA GLY A 203 26.30 6.36 20.53
C GLY A 203 26.86 6.91 19.18
N ARG A 204 25.99 7.53 18.34
CA ARG A 204 26.07 8.95 17.90
C ARG A 204 25.00 9.37 16.87
N ARG A 205 24.34 10.49 17.23
CA ARG A 205 23.96 11.69 16.45
C ARG A 205 23.12 11.57 15.17
N ARG A 206 21.87 12.00 15.33
CA ARG A 206 20.92 12.45 14.30
C ARG A 206 21.48 13.63 13.47
N ARG A 207 21.16 13.67 12.17
CA ARG A 207 21.02 14.91 11.38
C ARG A 207 19.79 14.83 10.45
N PRO A 208 19.19 15.98 10.05
CA PRO A 208 17.80 16.07 9.64
C PRO A 208 17.59 16.34 8.13
N PHE A 209 16.44 15.87 7.62
CA PHE A 209 15.59 16.44 6.56
C PHE A 209 16.20 17.23 5.39
N CYS A 210 16.03 16.70 4.17
CA CYS A 210 16.02 17.48 2.93
C CYS A 210 14.55 17.81 2.55
N ARG A 211 14.23 19.10 2.46
CA ARG A 211 12.96 19.66 1.96
C ARG A 211 13.26 20.30 0.60
N LEU A 212 12.76 19.72 -0.49
CA LEU A 212 12.84 20.33 -1.82
C LEU A 212 11.59 21.19 -2.02
N THR A 213 11.74 22.51 -1.85
CA THR A 213 10.88 23.53 -2.44
C THR A 213 11.46 23.91 -3.80
N LEU A 214 10.71 23.67 -4.88
CA LEU A 214 10.96 24.29 -6.17
C LEU A 214 9.98 25.46 -6.31
N CYS A 215 10.56 26.65 -6.40
CA CYS A 215 9.87 27.92 -6.62
C CYS A 215 9.23 27.97 -8.00
N GLU A 216 8.07 28.60 -8.05
CA GLU A 216 7.35 29.05 -9.24
C GLU A 216 8.17 30.08 -10.03
N GLY A 217 8.02 30.02 -11.36
CA GLY A 217 8.43 31.02 -12.34
C GLY A 217 7.60 30.83 -13.59
#